data_AF-A0A137PUK3-F1
#
_entry.id   AF-A0A137PUK3-F1
#
_cell.length_a   1.000
_cell.length_b   1.000
_cell.length_c   1.000
_cell.angle_alpha   90.00
_cell.angle_beta   90.00
_cell.angle_gamma   90.00
#
_symmetry.space_group_name_H-M   'P 1'
#
loop_
_entity.id
_entity.type
_entity.pdbx_description
1 polymer ?
#
loop_
_entity_poly.entity_id
_entity_poly.type
_entity_poly.pdbx_seq_one_letter_code
_entity_poly.pdbx_strand_id
1 'polypeptide(L)'
;MIKQELRDPANYNSVIAAVAQDHSRLNEIATATKIKATSLRSFLNNLIELEIVERVVPITEDPNKSKKSVYKIKDGMYRFWYRFIPMRLTLIERGLSAVNKINTKK
;
A
#
# COMPACT_ATOMS: atom_id res chain seq x y z
N MET A 1 -5.85 -17.36 16.01
CA MET A 1 -6.18 -15.93 16.19
C MET A 1 -5.99 -15.17 14.86
N ILE A 2 -6.59 -15.65 13.76
CA ILE A 2 -6.53 -15.05 12.40
C ILE A 2 -7.94 -14.86 11.81
N LYS A 3 -8.95 -15.59 12.33
CA LYS A 3 -10.34 -15.52 11.86
C LYS A 3 -11.11 -14.27 12.30
N GLN A 4 -10.57 -13.47 13.21
CA GLN A 4 -11.25 -12.27 13.73
C GLN A 4 -10.95 -10.99 12.93
N GLU A 5 -9.78 -10.92 12.28
CA GLU A 5 -9.35 -9.77 11.46
C GLU A 5 -10.11 -9.65 10.13
N LEU A 6 -10.50 -10.78 9.54
CA LEU A 6 -11.26 -10.86 8.27
C LEU A 6 -12.78 -10.69 8.42
N ARG A 7 -13.29 -10.27 9.58
CA ARG A 7 -14.74 -10.21 9.81
C ARG A 7 -15.48 -9.15 8.99
N ASP A 8 -14.76 -8.23 8.35
CA ASP A 8 -15.43 -7.14 7.66
C ASP A 8 -14.64 -6.58 6.44
N PRO A 9 -14.43 -7.41 5.39
CA PRO A 9 -13.74 -6.98 4.18
C PRO A 9 -14.43 -5.79 3.50
N ALA A 10 -15.75 -5.65 3.67
CA ALA A 10 -16.51 -4.51 3.16
C ALA A 10 -16.05 -3.19 3.80
N ASN A 11 -15.80 -3.19 5.12
CA ASN A 11 -15.32 -2.01 5.82
C ASN A 11 -13.87 -1.67 5.46
N TYR A 12 -12.96 -2.64 5.38
CA TYR A 12 -11.60 -2.38 4.89
C TYR A 12 -11.60 -1.78 3.48
N ASN A 13 -12.37 -2.37 2.56
CA ASN A 13 -12.49 -1.85 1.20
C ASN A 13 -13.07 -0.44 1.17
N SER A 14 -14.06 -0.14 2.02
CA SER A 14 -14.64 1.19 2.12
C SER A 14 -13.61 2.22 2.62
N VAL A 15 -12.76 1.85 3.58
CA VAL A 15 -11.68 2.71 4.09
C VAL A 15 -10.62 2.96 3.01
N ILE A 16 -10.17 1.91 2.31
CA ILE A 16 -9.21 2.05 1.20
C ILE A 16 -9.79 2.95 0.10
N ALA A 17 -11.05 2.73 -0.28
CA ALA A 17 -11.72 3.52 -1.32
C ALA A 17 -11.86 5.00 -0.91
N ALA A 18 -12.13 5.29 0.35
CA ALA A 18 -12.18 6.67 0.84
C ALA A 18 -10.79 7.35 0.75
N VAL A 19 -9.73 6.66 1.20
CA VAL A 19 -8.35 7.18 1.11
C VAL A 19 -7.92 7.39 -0.36
N ALA A 20 -8.33 6.50 -1.26
CA ALA A 20 -8.08 6.63 -2.69
C ALA A 20 -8.86 7.78 -3.36
N GLN A 21 -9.95 8.24 -2.76
CA GLN A 21 -10.76 9.39 -3.20
C GLN A 21 -10.34 10.70 -2.51
N ASP A 22 -9.08 10.81 -2.09
CA ASP A 22 -8.49 11.97 -1.41
C ASP A 22 -9.11 12.32 -0.04
N HIS A 23 -9.93 11.45 0.56
CA HIS A 23 -10.26 11.57 1.99
C HIS A 23 -9.05 11.19 2.82
N SER A 24 -8.32 12.20 3.27
CA SER A 24 -6.98 12.01 3.83
C SER A 24 -6.97 12.15 5.35
N ARG A 25 -7.97 12.79 5.97
CA ARG A 25 -8.04 12.94 7.44
C ARG A 25 -8.97 11.92 8.07
N LEU A 26 -8.72 11.56 9.32
CA LEU A 26 -9.54 10.60 10.07
C LEU A 26 -11.03 10.97 10.06
N ASN A 27 -11.37 12.25 10.24
CA ASN A 27 -12.75 12.71 10.22
C ASN A 27 -13.38 12.63 8.82
N GLU A 28 -12.62 12.95 7.76
CA GLU A 28 -13.09 12.88 6.37
C GLU A 28 -13.42 11.42 6.01
N ILE A 29 -12.51 10.50 6.35
CA ILE A 29 -12.68 9.06 6.11
C ILE A 29 -13.85 8.51 6.95
N ALA A 30 -13.98 8.93 8.21
CA ALA A 30 -15.11 8.53 9.07
C ALA A 30 -16.46 9.00 8.50
N THR A 31 -16.52 10.24 7.98
CA THR A 31 -17.72 10.77 7.34
C THR A 31 -18.04 10.03 6.04
N ALA A 32 -17.05 9.77 5.19
CA ALA A 32 -17.23 9.07 3.91
C ALA A 32 -17.68 7.62 4.09
N THR A 33 -17.09 6.90 5.05
CA THR A 33 -17.38 5.48 5.30
C THR A 33 -18.52 5.24 6.27
N LYS A 34 -18.95 6.27 7.01
CA LYS A 34 -19.90 6.18 8.14
C LYS A 34 -19.41 5.27 9.28
N ILE A 35 -18.12 4.99 9.34
CA ILE A 35 -17.50 4.19 10.40
C ILE A 35 -17.11 5.13 11.55
N LYS A 36 -17.38 4.72 12.80
CA LYS A 36 -16.96 5.48 13.99
C LYS A 36 -15.43 5.62 14.04
N ALA A 37 -14.95 6.81 14.38
CA ALA A 37 -13.52 7.12 14.43
C ALA A 37 -12.70 6.13 15.31
N THR A 38 -13.29 5.62 16.40
CA THR A 38 -12.65 4.61 17.27
C THR A 38 -12.34 3.31 16.53
N SER A 39 -13.31 2.78 15.78
CA SER A 39 -13.14 1.57 14.97
C SER A 39 -12.28 1.81 13.74
N LEU A 40 -12.44 2.98 13.11
CA LEU A 40 -11.67 3.40 11.94
C LEU A 40 -10.16 3.40 12.20
N ARG A 41 -9.73 3.79 13.41
CA ARG A 41 -8.31 3.73 13.81
C ARG A 41 -7.76 2.31 13.74
N SER A 42 -8.55 1.31 14.14
CA SER A 42 -8.13 -0.10 14.04
C SER A 42 -7.94 -0.50 12.58
N PHE A 43 -8.92 -0.19 11.71
CA PHE A 43 -8.81 -0.47 10.27
C PHE A 43 -7.60 0.20 9.64
N LEU A 44 -7.35 1.48 9.93
CA LEU A 44 -6.20 2.22 9.40
C LEU A 44 -4.88 1.68 9.94
N ASN A 45 -4.79 1.32 11.22
CA ASN A 45 -3.58 0.71 11.78
C ASN A 45 -3.26 -0.62 11.09
N ASN A 46 -4.27 -1.47 10.90
CA ASN A 46 -4.09 -2.75 10.20
C ASN A 46 -3.68 -2.53 8.74
N LEU A 47 -4.26 -1.55 8.04
CA LEU A 47 -3.86 -1.19 6.67
C LEU A 47 -2.45 -0.59 6.59
N ILE A 48 -1.98 0.06 7.65
CA ILE A 48 -0.60 0.55 7.77
C ILE A 48 0.37 -0.60 8.00
N GLU A 49 0.02 -1.54 8.88
CA GLU A 49 0.80 -2.75 9.15
C GLU A 49 0.92 -3.64 7.91
N LEU A 50 -0.16 -3.74 7.13
CA LEU A 50 -0.19 -4.39 5.81
C LEU A 50 0.51 -3.60 4.70
N GLU A 51 1.07 -2.43 5.01
CA GLU A 51 1.75 -1.54 4.06
C GLU A 51 0.88 -1.04 2.89
N ILE A 52 -0.44 -1.04 3.03
CA ILE A 52 -1.39 -0.54 2.01
C ILE A 52 -1.57 0.97 2.15
N VAL A 53 -1.64 1.46 3.39
CA VAL A 53 -1.81 2.88 3.73
C VAL A 53 -0.59 3.35 4.51
N GLU A 54 -0.21 4.62 4.37
CA GLU A 54 0.74 5.29 5.23
C GLU A 54 0.09 6.46 5.95
N ARG A 55 0.59 6.76 7.15
CA ARG A 55 0.24 7.97 7.91
C ARG A 55 1.38 8.96 7.80
N VAL A 56 1.13 10.08 7.13
CA VAL A 56 2.07 11.20 7.00
C VAL A 56 1.74 12.24 8.06
N VAL A 57 2.75 12.61 8.84
CA VAL A 57 2.67 13.69 9.83
C VAL A 57 3.58 14.83 9.39
N PRO A 58 3.13 16.11 9.43
CA PRO A 58 4.02 17.23 9.16
C PRO A 58 5.23 17.25 10.10
N ILE A 59 6.41 17.58 9.57
CA ILE A 59 7.68 17.58 10.33
C ILE A 59 7.68 18.52 11.56
N THR A 60 6.76 19.49 11.58
CA THR A 60 6.61 20.48 12.65
C THR A 60 5.77 19.99 13.83
N GLU A 61 5.22 18.77 13.79
CA GLU A 61 4.36 18.24 14.86
C GLU A 61 4.89 16.90 15.41
N ASP A 62 4.63 16.65 16.69
CA ASP A 62 4.93 15.36 17.34
C ASP A 62 4.14 14.23 16.64
N PRO A 63 4.81 13.22 16.04
CA PRO A 63 4.16 12.10 15.35
C PRO A 63 3.11 11.37 16.19
N ASN A 64 3.29 11.33 17.51
CA ASN A 64 2.42 10.62 18.44
C ASN A 64 1.17 11.42 18.83
N LYS A 65 1.20 12.75 18.67
CA LYS A 65 0.12 13.65 19.13
C LYS A 65 -0.48 14.51 18.03
N SER A 66 0.10 14.50 16.83
CA SER A 66 -0.35 15.33 15.71
C SER A 66 -1.80 15.03 15.32
N LYS A 67 -2.62 16.08 15.35
CA LYS A 67 -4.00 16.09 14.83
C LYS A 67 -4.06 16.38 13.34
N LYS A 68 -2.94 16.81 12.74
CA LYS A 68 -2.81 17.13 11.31
C LYS A 68 -2.30 15.96 10.47
N SER A 69 -2.26 14.75 11.04
CA SER A 69 -1.86 13.57 10.28
C SER A 69 -2.84 13.29 9.14
N VAL A 70 -2.28 12.97 7.97
CA VAL A 70 -3.03 12.54 6.79
C VAL A 70 -2.68 11.11 6.44
N TYR A 71 -3.66 10.37 5.94
CA TYR A 71 -3.53 9.01 5.46
C TYR A 71 -3.46 9.03 3.94
N LYS A 72 -2.54 8.25 3.37
CA LYS A 72 -2.32 8.12 1.93
C LYS A 72 -2.11 6.66 1.58
N ILE A 73 -2.38 6.27 0.34
CA ILE A 73 -1.93 4.97 -0.15
C ILE A 73 -0.40 4.98 -0.20
N LYS A 74 0.26 4.01 0.43
CA LYS A 74 1.70 4.01 0.79
C LYS A 74 2.70 3.97 -0.39
N ASP A 75 2.27 4.09 -1.64
CA ASP A 75 3.05 3.46 -2.72
C ASP A 75 4.40 4.13 -3.07
N GLY A 76 5.49 3.41 -2.76
CA GLY A 76 6.78 3.47 -3.48
C GLY A 76 7.27 2.12 -4.04
N MET A 77 6.78 0.98 -3.54
CA MET A 77 7.29 -0.36 -3.86
C MET A 77 6.54 -1.06 -5.01
N TYR A 78 5.24 -0.80 -5.19
CA TYR A 78 4.46 -1.28 -6.33
C TYR A 78 4.70 -0.42 -7.57
N ARG A 79 4.81 0.90 -7.40
CA ARG A 79 5.29 1.83 -8.44
C ARG A 79 6.67 1.43 -8.95
N PHE A 80 7.57 0.99 -8.08
CA PHE A 80 8.88 0.46 -8.44
C PHE A 80 8.77 -0.88 -9.20
N TRP A 81 8.03 -1.86 -8.66
CA TRP A 81 7.85 -3.18 -9.28
C TRP A 81 7.26 -3.09 -10.70
N TYR A 82 6.19 -2.33 -10.95
CA TYR A 82 5.57 -2.26 -12.29
C TYR A 82 6.27 -1.31 -13.28
N ARG A 83 7.07 -0.35 -12.80
CA ARG A 83 7.85 0.57 -13.65
C ARG A 83 9.16 -0.04 -14.13
N PHE A 84 9.85 -0.81 -13.28
CA PHE A 84 11.25 -1.21 -13.53
C PHE A 84 11.46 -2.70 -13.84
N ILE A 85 10.56 -3.60 -13.43
CA ILE A 85 10.72 -5.05 -13.59
C ILE A 85 10.31 -5.59 -14.99
N PRO A 86 9.19 -5.17 -15.64
CA PRO A 86 8.74 -5.81 -16.89
C PRO A 86 9.64 -5.55 -18.12
N MET A 87 10.52 -4.54 -18.08
CA MET A 87 11.47 -4.27 -19.17
C MET A 87 12.53 -5.38 -19.35
N ARG A 88 12.66 -6.31 -18.39
CA ARG A 88 13.61 -7.43 -18.47
C ARG A 88 12.99 -8.82 -18.32
N LEU A 89 11.68 -8.94 -18.05
CA LEU A 89 11.03 -10.26 -17.99
C LEU A 89 11.01 -10.96 -19.34
N THR A 90 10.75 -10.23 -20.43
CA THR A 90 10.71 -10.82 -21.79
C THR A 90 12.03 -11.43 -22.24
N LEU A 91 13.18 -10.96 -21.70
CA LEU A 91 14.51 -11.51 -21.98
C LEU A 91 14.80 -12.78 -21.17
N ILE A 92 14.25 -12.87 -19.96
CA ILE A 92 14.42 -14.01 -19.06
C ILE A 92 13.46 -15.15 -19.45
N GLU A 93 12.19 -14.83 -19.73
CA GLU A 93 11.16 -15.80 -20.14
C GLU A 93 11.46 -16.43 -21.51
N ARG A 94 12.20 -15.75 -22.39
CA ARG A 94 12.63 -16.29 -23.68
C ARG A 94 13.91 -17.13 -23.62
N GLY A 95 14.46 -17.40 -22.42
CA GLY A 95 15.64 -18.25 -22.26
C GLY A 95 16.92 -17.68 -22.89
N LEU A 96 16.96 -16.37 -23.17
CA LEU A 96 18.13 -15.68 -23.74
C LEU A 96 19.09 -15.21 -22.64
N SER A 97 19.24 -15.99 -21.58
CA SER A 97 20.39 -15.87 -20.69
C SER A 97 21.61 -16.30 -21.51
N ALA A 98 22.51 -15.37 -21.76
CA ALA A 98 23.70 -15.57 -22.58
C ALA A 98 24.53 -16.77 -22.10
N VAL A 99 24.27 -17.94 -22.68
CA VAL A 99 25.25 -19.00 -22.83
C VAL A 99 25.58 -19.02 -24.32
N ASN A 100 26.37 -18.04 -24.73
CA ASN A 100 27.22 -18.22 -25.90
C ASN A 100 28.12 -19.40 -25.56
N LYS A 101 27.71 -20.60 -25.99
CA LYS A 101 28.58 -21.76 -26.07
C LYS A 101 29.75 -21.34 -26.95
N ILE A 102 30.84 -20.99 -26.27
CA ILE A 102 32.22 -21.21 -26.64
C ILE A 102 32.36 -21.95 -27.97
N ASN A 103 32.93 -21.21 -28.90
CA ASN A 103 33.48 -21.61 -30.17
C ASN A 103 34.28 -22.93 -30.06
N THR A 104 33.73 -24.04 -30.54
CA THR A 104 34.52 -25.21 -30.95
C THR A 104 33.84 -25.91 -32.13
N LYS A 105 34.14 -25.46 -33.33
CA LYS A 105 34.34 -26.35 -34.48
C LYS A 105 35.65 -25.95 -35.16
N LYS A 106 36.67 -26.76 -34.94
CA LYS A 106 37.70 -27.07 -35.95
C LYS A 106 37.77 -28.58 -36.03
#